data_AF-W3XM68-F1
#
_entry.id   AF-W3XM68-F1
#
_cell.length_a   1.000
_cell.length_b   1.000
_cell.length_c   1.000
_cell.angle_alpha   90.00
_cell.angle_beta   90.00
_cell.angle_gamma   90.00
#
_symmetry.space_group_name_H-M   'P 1'
#
loop_
_entity.id
_entity.type
_entity.pdbx_description
1 polymer ?
#
loop_
_entity_poly.entity_id
_entity_poly.type
_entity_poly.pdbx_seq_one_letter_code
_entity_poly.pdbx_strand_id
1 'polypeptide(L)'
;MAQTIPKGNHLDPKSPDDTAQPPYRQIRAQYDEDTITVYQAYNAEIASQAVAHQRLNASPLFRPVRMTWIKPSWCWMMYRSGYACKDANQERILAIKMRHADFVGLLERAVLTTETTAATAAVGVGVGVGANSAACNEKREGVDAAVKVQWDPERSVRLGRLDHRSIQIGIRGSLAAEWIERWIVGIEDVTARAISLKAALDANPDISEQELVARGLVPDERAFHVSDNLRNVLGMHVS
;
A
#
# COMPACT_ATOMS: atom_id res chain seq x y z
N MET A 1 39.53 -0.66 -41.42
CA MET A 1 39.10 -0.30 -40.05
C MET A 1 37.57 -0.30 -40.04
N ALA A 2 36.94 -1.46 -39.83
CA ALA A 2 35.48 -1.58 -39.76
C ALA A 2 35.07 -1.48 -38.29
N GLN A 3 34.22 -0.51 -37.96
CA GLN A 3 33.71 -0.29 -36.60
C GLN A 3 32.55 -1.25 -36.32
N THR A 4 32.67 -1.99 -35.23
CA THR A 4 31.68 -2.94 -34.72
C THR A 4 30.54 -2.19 -34.04
N ILE A 5 29.30 -2.40 -34.51
CA ILE A 5 28.07 -1.92 -33.88
C ILE A 5 27.76 -2.84 -32.67
N PRO A 6 27.56 -2.33 -31.45
CA PRO A 6 27.17 -3.17 -30.32
C PRO A 6 25.71 -3.61 -30.49
N LYS A 7 25.50 -4.94 -30.44
CA LYS A 7 24.17 -5.56 -30.45
C LYS A 7 23.43 -5.19 -29.17
N GLY A 8 22.19 -4.74 -29.34
CA GLY A 8 21.30 -4.31 -28.26
C GLY A 8 21.07 -5.41 -27.22
N ASN A 9 20.90 -4.96 -25.98
CA ASN A 9 20.53 -5.77 -24.84
C ASN A 9 19.31 -6.64 -25.19
N HIS A 10 19.52 -7.94 -25.13
CA HIS A 10 18.48 -8.94 -25.06
C HIS A 10 17.67 -8.65 -23.80
N LEU A 11 16.45 -8.16 -23.95
CA LEU A 11 15.47 -8.13 -22.87
C LEU A 11 15.22 -9.58 -22.47
N ASP A 12 15.54 -9.92 -21.22
CA ASP A 12 15.21 -11.23 -20.66
C ASP A 12 13.70 -11.49 -20.85
N PRO A 13 13.30 -12.70 -21.27
CA PRO A 13 11.90 -13.04 -21.37
C PRO A 13 11.25 -12.95 -20.00
N LYS A 14 10.11 -12.25 -19.94
CA LYS A 14 9.22 -12.18 -18.78
C LYS A 14 9.07 -13.55 -18.12
N SER A 15 9.25 -13.60 -16.81
CA SER A 15 8.98 -14.80 -16.01
C SER A 15 7.56 -15.33 -16.31
N PRO A 16 7.36 -16.65 -16.36
CA PRO A 16 6.11 -17.29 -16.82
C PRO A 16 4.85 -17.01 -15.96
N ASP A 17 4.94 -16.14 -14.97
CA ASP A 17 3.85 -15.75 -14.06
C ASP A 17 3.08 -14.50 -14.54
N ASP A 18 3.52 -13.83 -15.61
CA ASP A 18 2.98 -12.52 -16.06
C ASP A 18 1.69 -12.61 -16.90
N THR A 19 1.08 -13.79 -17.03
CA THR A 19 -0.19 -14.02 -17.77
C THR A 19 -1.33 -14.55 -16.89
N ALA A 20 -1.08 -14.84 -15.61
CA ALA A 20 -2.10 -15.27 -14.68
C ALA A 20 -2.77 -14.06 -14.02
N GLN A 21 -4.10 -14.09 -13.88
CA GLN A 21 -4.80 -13.09 -13.07
C GLN A 21 -4.23 -13.07 -11.65
N PRO A 22 -3.95 -11.90 -11.05
CA PRO A 22 -3.40 -11.83 -9.71
C PRO A 22 -4.28 -12.57 -8.69
N PRO A 23 -3.69 -13.27 -7.69
CA PRO A 23 -4.45 -13.86 -6.60
C PRO A 23 -5.32 -12.83 -5.90
N TYR A 24 -6.47 -13.26 -5.36
CA TYR A 24 -7.44 -12.38 -4.70
C TYR A 24 -6.79 -11.50 -3.61
N ARG A 25 -5.83 -12.03 -2.83
CA ARG A 25 -5.03 -11.27 -1.86
C ARG A 25 -3.54 -11.44 -2.15
N GLN A 26 -2.89 -10.38 -2.63
CA GLN A 26 -1.46 -10.34 -2.91
C GLN A 26 -0.88 -9.00 -2.42
N ILE A 27 0.29 -9.05 -1.78
CA ILE A 27 1.04 -7.82 -1.50
C ILE A 27 1.78 -7.46 -2.79
N ARG A 28 1.45 -6.31 -3.37
CA ARG A 28 2.18 -5.72 -4.50
C ARG A 28 2.83 -4.43 -4.04
N ALA A 29 4.10 -4.26 -4.40
CA ALA A 29 4.89 -3.12 -3.97
C ALA A 29 6.05 -2.86 -4.92
N GLN A 30 6.58 -1.64 -4.89
CA GLN A 30 7.92 -1.36 -5.38
C GLN A 30 8.94 -1.74 -4.31
N TYR A 31 9.93 -2.56 -4.68
CA TYR A 31 11.01 -2.96 -3.80
C TYR A 31 12.29 -3.26 -4.58
N ASP A 32 13.44 -3.07 -3.93
CA ASP A 32 14.77 -3.47 -4.40
C ASP A 32 15.29 -4.65 -3.55
N GLU A 33 16.58 -4.95 -3.59
CA GLU A 33 17.19 -6.09 -2.87
C GLU A 33 17.04 -5.98 -1.34
N ASP A 34 17.01 -4.75 -0.80
CA ASP A 34 17.07 -4.50 0.65
C ASP A 34 15.78 -3.89 1.21
N THR A 35 15.08 -3.11 0.40
CA THR A 35 14.01 -2.22 0.86
C THR A 35 12.71 -2.39 0.08
N ILE A 36 11.60 -2.13 0.77
CA ILE A 36 10.26 -2.05 0.22
C ILE A 36 9.72 -0.64 0.45
N THR A 37 9.00 -0.11 -0.54
CA THR A 37 8.34 1.19 -0.47
C THR A 37 6.91 1.03 0.03
N VAL A 38 6.53 1.91 0.96
CA VAL A 38 5.14 2.10 1.39
C VAL A 38 4.77 3.58 1.34
N TYR A 39 3.50 3.86 1.10
CA TYR A 39 3.01 5.21 0.86
C TYR A 39 2.14 5.75 1.98
N GLN A 40 2.32 7.04 2.26
CA GLN A 40 1.46 7.84 3.14
C GLN A 40 1.22 9.22 2.55
N ALA A 41 0.13 9.87 2.96
CA ALA A 41 -0.18 11.23 2.54
C ALA A 41 -0.29 12.17 3.74
N TYR A 42 0.17 13.40 3.57
CA TYR A 42 0.27 14.43 4.61
C TYR A 42 -0.02 15.83 4.05
N ASN A 43 -0.15 16.81 4.94
CA ASN A 43 -0.09 18.23 4.55
C ASN A 43 1.33 18.64 4.15
N ALA A 44 1.46 19.80 3.49
CA ALA A 44 2.73 20.32 3.01
C ALA A 44 3.81 20.46 4.09
N GLU A 45 3.46 20.92 5.29
CA GLU A 45 4.41 21.16 6.38
C GLU A 45 5.01 19.86 6.92
N ILE A 46 4.18 18.84 7.16
CA ILE A 46 4.68 17.53 7.62
C ILE A 46 5.55 16.91 6.55
N ALA A 47 5.13 16.95 5.29
CA ALA A 47 5.87 16.34 4.19
C ALA A 47 7.22 17.00 3.93
N SER A 48 7.28 18.34 3.90
CA SER A 48 8.52 19.09 3.67
C SER A 48 9.55 18.82 4.76
N GLN A 49 9.14 18.85 6.03
CA GLN A 49 9.99 18.54 7.17
C GLN A 49 10.43 17.07 7.15
N ALA A 50 9.52 16.15 6.84
CA ALA A 50 9.83 14.73 6.79
C ALA A 50 10.90 14.40 5.75
N VAL A 51 10.81 15.01 4.57
CA VAL A 51 11.80 14.82 3.50
C VAL A 51 13.12 15.50 3.84
N ALA A 52 13.09 16.74 4.33
CA ALA A 52 14.30 17.49 4.68
C ALA A 52 15.12 16.81 5.78
N HIS A 53 14.44 16.23 6.78
CA HIS A 53 15.08 15.60 7.94
C HIS A 53 15.12 14.07 7.86
N GLN A 54 14.56 13.47 6.80
CA GLN A 54 14.39 12.02 6.66
C GLN A 54 13.70 11.38 7.89
N ARG A 55 12.71 12.09 8.46
CA ARG A 55 11.99 11.69 9.68
C ARG A 55 10.54 12.16 9.68
N LEU A 56 9.57 11.25 9.71
CA LEU A 56 8.14 11.62 9.66
C LEU A 56 7.69 12.57 10.79
N ASN A 57 8.28 12.44 11.97
CA ASN A 57 7.95 13.25 13.14
C ASN A 57 8.81 14.51 13.31
N ALA A 58 9.50 14.96 12.25
CA ALA A 58 10.26 16.20 12.28
C ALA A 58 9.38 17.46 12.46
N SER A 59 8.14 17.43 11.94
CA SER A 59 7.20 18.52 12.12
C SER A 59 6.44 18.40 13.45
N PRO A 60 6.22 19.52 14.19
CA PRO A 60 5.38 19.51 15.40
C PRO A 60 3.91 19.24 15.10
N LEU A 61 3.47 19.32 13.83
CA LEU A 61 2.12 18.97 13.41
C LEU A 61 1.91 17.46 13.31
N PHE A 62 2.99 16.67 13.27
CA PHE A 62 2.92 15.22 13.23
C PHE A 62 2.41 14.68 14.59
N ARG A 63 1.42 13.79 14.55
CA ARG A 63 0.79 13.23 15.76
C ARG A 63 1.12 11.74 15.92
N PRO A 64 2.17 11.37 16.68
CA PRO A 64 2.64 9.98 16.77
C PRO A 64 1.69 9.04 17.54
N VAL A 65 0.77 9.59 18.33
CA VAL A 65 -0.15 8.81 19.19
C VAL A 65 -1.28 8.15 18.38
N ARG A 66 -1.51 8.58 17.13
CA ARG A 66 -2.57 8.01 16.28
C ARG A 66 -2.08 6.74 15.58
N MET A 67 -3.02 5.83 15.33
CA MET A 67 -2.82 4.74 14.37
C MET A 67 -2.36 5.34 13.04
N THR A 68 -1.22 4.88 12.53
CA THR A 68 -0.70 5.26 11.22
C THR A 68 -0.95 4.14 10.23
N TRP A 69 -1.42 4.47 9.02
CA TRP A 69 -1.75 3.48 7.99
C TRP A 69 -0.79 3.60 6.81
N ILE A 70 -0.04 2.54 6.54
CA ILE A 70 0.87 2.43 5.40
C ILE A 70 0.24 1.56 4.30
N LYS A 71 0.58 1.84 3.05
CA LYS A 71 0.05 1.14 1.86
C LYS A 71 1.19 0.83 0.90
N PRO A 72 1.48 -0.43 0.61
CA PRO A 72 2.48 -0.76 -0.41
C PRO A 72 2.03 -0.42 -1.85
N SER A 73 0.72 -0.41 -2.12
CA SER A 73 0.15 -0.12 -3.44
C SER A 73 0.03 1.39 -3.73
N TRP A 74 0.61 1.79 -4.85
CA TRP A 74 0.57 3.13 -5.43
C TRP A 74 -0.85 3.53 -5.82
N CYS A 75 -1.55 2.67 -6.55
CA CYS A 75 -2.92 2.95 -7.01
C CYS A 75 -3.90 3.02 -5.83
N TRP A 76 -3.71 2.18 -4.80
CA TRP A 76 -4.46 2.32 -3.55
C TRP A 76 -4.18 3.65 -2.86
N MET A 77 -2.93 4.12 -2.84
CA MET A 77 -2.61 5.46 -2.34
C MET A 77 -3.26 6.57 -3.18
N MET A 78 -3.22 6.49 -4.51
CA MET A 78 -3.85 7.48 -5.41
C MET A 78 -5.35 7.57 -5.17
N TYR A 79 -6.03 6.44 -4.97
CA TYR A 79 -7.45 6.42 -4.61
C TYR A 79 -7.72 7.12 -3.28
N ARG A 80 -6.83 6.94 -2.30
CA ARG A 80 -7.01 7.49 -0.94
C ARG A 80 -6.77 8.99 -0.89
N SER A 81 -5.79 9.49 -1.63
CA SER A 81 -5.40 10.91 -1.68
C SER A 81 -6.02 11.68 -2.85
N GLY A 82 -6.71 11.01 -3.77
CA GLY A 82 -7.22 11.63 -5.00
C GLY A 82 -6.10 12.22 -5.85
N TYR A 83 -5.01 11.49 -6.06
CA TYR A 83 -3.77 11.97 -6.71
C TYR A 83 -3.16 13.22 -6.04
N ALA A 84 -3.24 13.29 -4.71
CA ALA A 84 -2.87 14.45 -3.90
C ALA A 84 -3.79 15.68 -4.03
N CYS A 85 -5.00 15.52 -4.61
CA CYS A 85 -5.96 16.62 -4.79
C CYS A 85 -7.18 16.53 -3.84
N LYS A 86 -7.24 15.55 -2.94
CA LYS A 86 -8.46 15.29 -2.14
C LYS A 86 -8.73 16.33 -1.06
N ASP A 87 -7.74 16.63 -0.22
CA ASP A 87 -7.86 17.61 0.85
C ASP A 87 -6.46 18.07 1.33
N ALA A 88 -6.40 19.20 2.04
CA ALA A 88 -5.16 19.83 2.48
C ALA A 88 -4.32 18.95 3.45
N ASN A 89 -4.91 17.95 4.12
CA ASN A 89 -4.16 17.03 4.98
C ASN A 89 -3.59 15.85 4.20
N GLN A 90 -3.87 15.72 2.91
CA GLN A 90 -3.42 14.65 2.02
C GLN A 90 -2.89 15.20 0.68
N GLU A 91 -2.39 16.44 0.69
CA GLU A 91 -1.91 17.15 -0.51
C GLU A 91 -0.46 16.81 -0.90
N ARG A 92 0.26 16.06 -0.05
CA ARG A 92 1.59 15.51 -0.35
C ARG A 92 1.64 14.01 -0.14
N ILE A 93 2.28 13.30 -1.06
CA ILE A 93 2.42 11.85 -1.02
C ILE A 93 3.90 11.52 -0.82
N LEU A 94 4.19 10.76 0.23
CA LEU A 94 5.53 10.31 0.55
C LEU A 94 5.68 8.82 0.21
N ALA A 95 6.73 8.50 -0.54
CA ALA A 95 7.26 7.16 -0.67
C ALA A 95 8.26 6.93 0.46
N ILE A 96 7.97 5.97 1.34
CA ILE A 96 8.74 5.69 2.55
C ILE A 96 9.35 4.30 2.39
N LYS A 97 10.67 4.23 2.41
CA LYS A 97 11.42 2.99 2.32
C LYS A 97 11.67 2.41 3.70
N MET A 98 11.52 1.09 3.83
CA MET A 98 11.91 0.32 5.02
C MET A 98 12.53 -1.01 4.59
N ARG A 99 13.35 -1.61 5.45
CA ARG A 99 14.01 -2.90 5.14
C ARG A 99 12.97 -4.02 5.03
N HIS A 100 13.23 -5.00 4.16
CA HIS A 100 12.35 -6.17 4.03
C HIS A 100 12.12 -6.88 5.36
N ALA A 101 13.19 -7.06 6.15
CA ALA A 101 13.11 -7.70 7.46
C ALA A 101 12.19 -6.96 8.44
N ASP A 102 12.24 -5.63 8.45
CA ASP A 102 11.36 -4.81 9.30
C ASP A 102 9.90 -4.89 8.83
N PHE A 103 9.68 -4.95 7.51
CA PHE A 103 8.34 -5.07 6.93
C PHE A 103 7.73 -6.44 7.23
N VAL A 104 8.50 -7.51 7.07
CA VAL A 104 8.08 -8.87 7.45
C VAL A 104 7.81 -8.95 8.95
N GLY A 105 8.72 -8.44 9.79
CA GLY A 105 8.53 -8.41 11.24
C GLY A 105 7.32 -7.57 11.68
N LEU A 106 6.94 -6.54 10.90
CA LEU A 106 5.70 -5.80 11.12
C LEU A 106 4.48 -6.71 10.87
N LEU A 107 4.45 -7.41 9.74
CA LEU A 107 3.36 -8.27 9.33
C LEU A 107 3.20 -9.50 10.24
N GLU A 108 4.27 -10.04 10.81
CA GLU A 108 4.21 -11.15 11.77
C GLU A 108 3.44 -10.78 13.05
N ARG A 109 3.35 -9.49 13.38
CA ARG A 109 2.59 -8.96 14.53
C ARG A 109 1.14 -8.59 14.17
N ALA A 110 0.73 -8.82 12.92
CA ALA A 110 -0.58 -8.41 12.41
C ALA A 110 -1.73 -9.24 12.97
N VAL A 111 -2.84 -8.54 13.22
CA VAL A 111 -4.17 -9.14 13.36
C VAL A 111 -5.03 -8.66 12.20
N LEU A 112 -5.62 -9.61 11.47
CA LEU A 112 -6.60 -9.32 10.43
C LEU A 112 -7.85 -8.70 11.07
N THR A 113 -8.24 -7.51 10.60
CA THR A 113 -9.58 -7.00 10.90
C THR A 113 -10.56 -7.60 9.91
N THR A 114 -11.66 -8.15 10.40
CA THR A 114 -12.75 -8.63 9.54
C THR A 114 -13.22 -7.50 8.62
N GLU A 115 -13.49 -7.84 7.36
CA GLU A 115 -14.04 -6.91 6.38
C GLU A 115 -15.35 -6.34 6.93
N THR A 116 -15.39 -5.04 7.25
CA THR A 116 -16.67 -4.35 7.41
C THR A 116 -17.26 -4.25 6.01
N THR A 117 -18.04 -5.25 5.62
CA THR A 117 -18.91 -5.14 4.44
C THR A 117 -19.72 -3.86 4.57
N ALA A 118 -19.75 -3.04 3.52
CA ALA A 118 -20.46 -1.76 3.45
C ALA A 118 -21.99 -1.84 3.69
N ALA A 119 -22.52 -3.01 4.06
CA ALA A 119 -23.92 -3.23 4.42
C ALA A 119 -24.29 -2.76 5.85
N THR A 120 -23.33 -2.46 6.73
CA THR A 120 -23.63 -2.04 8.11
C THR A 120 -23.71 -0.52 8.32
N ALA A 121 -23.53 0.29 7.28
CA ALA A 121 -23.70 1.75 7.35
C ALA A 121 -25.13 2.22 7.05
N ALA A 122 -26.08 1.30 6.81
CA ALA A 122 -27.42 1.65 6.36
C ALA A 122 -28.54 0.82 6.99
N VAL A 123 -28.57 0.60 8.31
CA VAL A 123 -29.84 0.35 9.03
C VAL A 123 -29.72 0.88 10.46
N GLY A 124 -30.36 2.03 10.71
CA GLY A 124 -30.78 2.39 12.05
C GLY A 124 -31.99 1.54 12.44
N VAL A 125 -31.94 1.03 13.68
CA VAL A 125 -33.07 0.55 14.50
C VAL A 125 -33.69 -0.83 14.15
N GLY A 126 -33.19 -1.86 14.84
CA GLY A 126 -33.94 -2.84 15.67
C GLY A 126 -35.09 -3.66 15.09
N VAL A 127 -34.94 -5.00 15.10
CA VAL A 127 -35.62 -6.01 15.97
C VAL A 127 -35.32 -7.40 15.38
N GLY A 128 -35.03 -8.38 16.26
CA GLY A 128 -34.39 -9.66 15.92
C GLY A 128 -35.26 -10.79 15.35
N VAL A 129 -34.65 -11.94 15.07
CA VAL A 129 -34.82 -13.29 15.66
C VAL A 129 -33.88 -14.26 14.86
N GLY A 130 -33.29 -15.24 15.54
CA GLY A 130 -32.08 -15.96 15.12
C GLY A 130 -32.25 -17.22 14.26
N ALA A 131 -31.12 -17.87 13.96
CA ALA A 131 -30.95 -19.34 13.90
C ALA A 131 -29.47 -19.72 13.67
N ASN A 132 -29.08 -20.82 14.31
CA ASN A 132 -27.73 -21.34 14.48
C ASN A 132 -27.02 -21.80 13.19
N SER A 133 -25.71 -21.54 13.11
CA SER A 133 -24.75 -22.59 12.78
C SER A 133 -23.44 -22.35 13.54
N ALA A 134 -23.19 -23.24 14.50
CA ALA A 134 -21.97 -23.28 15.30
C ALA A 134 -20.89 -24.02 14.51
N ALA A 135 -19.84 -23.30 14.12
CA ALA A 135 -18.55 -23.86 13.76
C ALA A 135 -17.46 -22.81 14.03
N CYS A 136 -16.79 -22.98 15.18
CA CYS A 136 -15.47 -22.46 15.52
C CYS A 136 -15.13 -21.02 15.11
N ASN A 137 -15.93 -20.05 15.56
CA ASN A 137 -15.48 -18.66 15.63
C ASN A 137 -14.97 -18.41 17.06
N GLU A 138 -13.69 -18.70 17.29
CA GLU A 138 -12.99 -18.10 18.43
C GLU A 138 -12.98 -16.59 18.19
N LYS A 139 -13.98 -15.93 18.76
CA LYS A 139 -14.00 -14.51 19.04
C LYS A 139 -12.70 -14.15 19.78
N ARG A 140 -11.66 -13.74 19.04
CA ARG A 140 -10.62 -12.86 19.58
C ARG A 140 -11.20 -11.46 19.73
N GLU A 141 -12.21 -11.34 20.59
CA GLU A 141 -12.66 -10.07 21.16
C GLU A 141 -11.49 -9.51 22.00
N GLY A 142 -11.04 -8.30 21.67
CA GLY A 142 -10.28 -7.48 22.62
C GLY A 142 -8.75 -7.56 22.60
N VAL A 143 -8.09 -8.15 21.59
CA VAL A 143 -6.65 -7.89 21.43
C VAL A 143 -6.51 -6.52 20.78
N ASP A 144 -6.19 -5.51 21.58
CA ASP A 144 -5.65 -4.25 21.09
C ASP A 144 -4.34 -4.60 20.37
N ALA A 145 -4.41 -4.95 19.08
CA ALA A 145 -3.28 -5.46 18.32
C ALA A 145 -2.42 -4.28 17.86
N ALA A 146 -1.11 -4.32 18.13
CA ALA A 146 -0.18 -3.27 17.72
C ALA A 146 -0.15 -3.06 16.20
N VAL A 147 -0.49 -4.11 15.44
CA VAL A 147 -0.62 -4.09 13.98
C VAL A 147 -1.99 -4.61 13.56
N LYS A 148 -2.70 -3.84 12.74
CA LYS A 148 -3.98 -4.22 12.11
C LYS A 148 -3.80 -4.31 10.61
N VAL A 149 -4.31 -5.37 9.99
CA VAL A 149 -4.29 -5.53 8.54
C VAL A 149 -5.69 -5.51 7.97
N GLN A 150 -5.85 -4.75 6.88
CA GLN A 150 -7.05 -4.65 6.07
C GLN A 150 -6.73 -5.02 4.63
N TRP A 151 -7.62 -5.80 4.01
CA TRP A 151 -7.60 -6.08 2.59
C TRP A 151 -8.72 -5.29 1.93
N ASP A 152 -8.36 -4.19 1.28
CA ASP A 152 -9.30 -3.33 0.56
C ASP A 152 -9.34 -3.70 -0.93
N PRO A 153 -10.40 -3.39 -1.68
CA PRO A 153 -10.42 -3.63 -3.12
C PRO A 153 -9.31 -2.82 -3.82
N GLU A 154 -8.49 -3.47 -4.65
CA GLU A 154 -7.44 -2.78 -5.41
C GLU A 154 -8.05 -1.85 -6.48
N ARG A 155 -7.22 -0.95 -6.98
CA ARG A 155 -7.57 0.10 -7.92
C ARG A 155 -6.65 0.04 -9.13
N SER A 156 -7.22 0.26 -10.30
CA SER A 156 -6.43 0.60 -11.49
C SER A 156 -5.84 2.00 -11.36
N VAL A 157 -4.93 2.35 -12.27
CA VAL A 157 -4.41 3.73 -12.42
C VAL A 157 -5.50 4.79 -12.63
N ARG A 158 -6.71 4.36 -13.02
CA ARG A 158 -7.92 5.19 -13.23
C ARG A 158 -8.89 5.14 -12.04
N LEU A 159 -8.46 4.57 -10.92
CA LEU A 159 -9.24 4.37 -9.70
C LEU A 159 -10.48 3.47 -9.86
N GLY A 160 -10.58 2.71 -10.96
CA GLY A 160 -11.58 1.65 -11.11
C GLY A 160 -11.27 0.47 -10.20
N ARG A 161 -12.29 -0.13 -9.58
CA ARG A 161 -12.14 -1.29 -8.68
C ARG A 161 -11.69 -2.53 -9.46
N LEU A 162 -10.69 -3.25 -8.93
CA LEU A 162 -10.22 -4.53 -9.45
C LEU A 162 -10.74 -5.71 -8.60
N ASP A 163 -10.65 -6.92 -9.14
CA ASP A 163 -11.19 -8.12 -8.49
C ASP A 163 -10.31 -8.67 -7.37
N HIS A 164 -9.03 -8.28 -7.32
CA HIS A 164 -8.11 -8.58 -6.23
C HIS A 164 -8.05 -7.46 -5.17
N ARG A 165 -7.23 -7.65 -4.13
CA ARG A 165 -7.18 -6.81 -2.94
C ARG A 165 -5.79 -6.21 -2.73
N SER A 166 -5.76 -4.99 -2.19
CA SER A 166 -4.56 -4.32 -1.68
C SER A 166 -4.51 -4.44 -0.16
N ILE A 167 -3.30 -4.58 0.37
CA ILE A 167 -3.09 -4.55 1.81
C ILE A 167 -2.96 -3.10 2.32
N GLN A 168 -3.61 -2.81 3.45
CA GLN A 168 -3.39 -1.61 4.25
C GLN A 168 -3.01 -2.04 5.67
N ILE A 169 -1.91 -1.49 6.19
CA ILE A 169 -1.31 -1.93 7.46
C ILE A 169 -1.37 -0.77 8.44
N GLY A 170 -2.10 -0.95 9.53
CA GLY A 170 -2.26 0.00 10.61
C GLY A 170 -1.25 -0.32 11.72
N ILE A 171 -0.44 0.65 12.10
CA ILE A 171 0.56 0.55 13.18
C ILE A 171 0.18 1.52 14.30
N ARG A 172 0.18 1.06 15.55
CA ARG A 172 -0.19 1.90 16.71
C ARG A 172 0.74 1.72 17.90
N GLY A 173 0.60 2.63 18.85
CA GLY A 173 1.27 2.56 20.16
C GLY A 173 2.78 2.67 20.03
N SER A 174 3.51 1.97 20.91
CA SER A 174 4.98 1.97 20.92
C SER A 174 5.60 1.50 19.61
N LEU A 175 4.93 0.59 18.90
CA LEU A 175 5.42 0.07 17.63
C LEU A 175 5.41 1.13 16.52
N ALA A 176 4.42 2.05 16.53
CA ALA A 176 4.39 3.16 15.59
C ALA A 176 5.57 4.12 15.85
N ALA A 177 5.88 4.39 17.12
CA ALA A 177 7.04 5.19 17.50
C ALA A 177 8.36 4.53 17.08
N GLU A 178 8.48 3.20 17.30
CA GLU A 178 9.65 2.44 16.87
C GLU A 178 9.81 2.47 15.34
N TRP A 179 8.73 2.24 14.60
CA TRP A 179 8.74 2.28 13.14
C TRP A 179 9.23 3.63 12.62
N ILE A 180 8.68 4.74 13.14
CA ILE A 180 9.06 6.11 12.76
C ILE A 180 10.53 6.39 13.04
N GLU A 181 11.04 5.96 14.20
CA GLU A 181 12.38 6.32 14.66
C GLU A 181 13.48 5.41 14.10
N ARG A 182 13.16 4.15 13.76
CA ARG A 182 14.19 3.13 13.52
C ARG A 182 14.07 2.37 12.21
N TRP A 183 12.87 2.23 11.65
CA TRP A 183 12.66 1.30 10.52
C TRP A 183 12.56 2.02 9.17
N ILE A 184 12.37 3.35 9.19
CA ILE A 184 12.41 4.18 7.98
C ILE A 184 13.86 4.41 7.58
N VAL A 185 14.20 4.04 6.34
CA VAL A 185 15.55 4.20 5.77
C VAL A 185 15.59 5.23 4.64
N GLY A 186 14.44 5.75 4.21
CA GLY A 186 14.37 6.82 3.23
C GLY A 186 12.96 7.37 3.06
N ILE A 187 12.86 8.66 2.77
CA ILE A 187 11.60 9.36 2.50
C ILE A 187 11.77 10.22 1.25
N GLU A 188 10.96 9.95 0.22
CA GLU A 188 10.90 10.71 -1.03
C GLU A 188 9.52 11.34 -1.20
N ASP A 189 9.47 12.61 -1.59
CA ASP A 189 8.24 13.24 -2.02
C ASP A 189 7.92 12.88 -3.47
N VAL A 190 6.86 12.12 -3.67
CA VAL A 190 6.41 11.64 -4.98
C VAL A 190 5.14 12.34 -5.45
N THR A 191 4.79 13.48 -4.84
CA THR A 191 3.60 14.27 -5.18
C THR A 191 3.59 14.70 -6.64
N ALA A 192 4.74 15.16 -7.16
CA ALA A 192 4.86 15.57 -8.56
C ALA A 192 4.56 14.43 -9.54
N ARG A 193 4.95 13.19 -9.18
CA ARG A 193 4.63 11.98 -9.95
C ARG A 193 3.12 11.72 -9.97
N ALA A 194 2.46 11.83 -8.82
CA ALA A 194 1.01 11.65 -8.71
C ALA A 194 0.21 12.69 -9.52
N ILE A 195 0.60 13.96 -9.45
CA ILE A 195 -0.01 15.04 -10.24
C ILE A 195 0.21 14.82 -11.73
N SER A 196 1.43 14.41 -12.12
CA SER A 196 1.76 14.14 -13.53
C SER A 196 1.02 12.92 -14.08
N LEU A 197 0.81 11.88 -13.25
CA LEU A 197 -0.05 10.74 -13.57
C LEU A 197 -1.48 11.21 -13.86
N LYS A 198 -2.04 12.03 -12.97
CA LYS A 198 -3.39 12.57 -13.16
C LYS A 198 -3.48 13.37 -14.46
N ALA A 199 -2.53 14.28 -14.70
CA ALA A 199 -2.49 15.09 -15.91
C ALA A 199 -2.38 14.25 -17.19
N ALA A 200 -1.58 13.17 -17.16
CA ALA A 200 -1.45 12.26 -18.29
C ALA A 200 -2.76 11.50 -18.59
N LEU A 201 -3.48 11.07 -17.55
CA LEU A 201 -4.78 10.41 -17.68
C LEU A 201 -5.87 11.37 -18.18
N ASP A 202 -5.86 12.62 -17.72
CA ASP A 202 -6.79 13.65 -18.17
C ASP A 202 -6.55 14.01 -19.66
N ALA A 203 -5.27 14.08 -20.07
CA ALA A 203 -4.89 14.41 -21.44
C ALA A 203 -5.11 13.26 -22.43
N ASN A 204 -4.91 12.01 -21.99
CA ASN A 204 -5.16 10.82 -22.80
C ASN A 204 -5.88 9.76 -21.97
N PRO A 205 -7.23 9.74 -22.01
CA PRO A 205 -8.03 8.75 -21.32
C PRO A 205 -7.82 7.31 -21.80
N ASP A 206 -7.07 7.03 -22.87
CA ASP A 206 -6.81 5.65 -23.33
C ASP A 206 -5.35 5.24 -23.17
N ILE A 207 -4.51 6.06 -22.51
CA ILE A 207 -3.11 5.72 -22.23
C ILE A 207 -3.00 4.40 -21.47
N SER A 208 -2.13 3.51 -21.94
CA SER A 208 -1.92 2.21 -21.30
C SER A 208 -1.11 2.34 -20.02
N GLU A 209 -1.31 1.40 -19.09
CA GLU A 209 -0.52 1.36 -17.86
C GLU A 209 0.97 1.13 -18.16
N GLN A 210 1.29 0.32 -19.17
CA GLN A 210 2.68 0.08 -19.59
C GLN A 210 3.37 1.37 -20.04
N GLU A 211 2.67 2.24 -20.76
CA GLU A 211 3.20 3.55 -21.16
C GLU A 211 3.39 4.48 -19.94
N LEU A 212 2.45 4.46 -18.98
CA LEU A 212 2.58 5.23 -17.74
C LEU A 212 3.77 4.76 -16.90
N VAL A 213 4.03 3.45 -16.84
CA VAL A 213 5.21 2.86 -16.21
C VAL A 213 6.49 3.28 -16.94
N ALA A 214 6.51 3.21 -18.28
CA ALA A 214 7.65 3.62 -19.09
C ALA A 214 8.00 5.11 -18.91
N ARG A 215 7.02 5.95 -18.62
CA ARG A 215 7.20 7.38 -18.28
C ARG A 215 7.58 7.62 -16.83
N GLY A 216 7.64 6.58 -15.98
CA GLY A 216 7.91 6.69 -14.55
C GLY A 216 6.77 7.34 -13.74
N LEU A 217 5.55 7.37 -14.28
CA LEU A 217 4.37 7.92 -13.63
C LEU A 217 3.67 6.89 -12.71
N VAL A 218 3.85 5.61 -13.02
CA VAL A 218 3.38 4.48 -12.22
C VAL A 218 4.60 3.63 -11.87
N PRO A 219 4.86 3.34 -10.57
CA PRO A 219 5.92 2.42 -10.18
C PRO A 219 5.65 1.01 -10.72
N ASP A 220 6.71 0.29 -11.09
CA ASP A 220 6.61 -1.13 -11.42
C ASP A 220 6.47 -1.96 -10.13
N GLU A 221 5.22 -2.16 -9.71
CA GLU A 221 4.88 -2.89 -8.49
C GLU A 221 4.77 -4.39 -8.76
N ARG A 222 5.57 -5.17 -8.03
CA ARG A 222 5.72 -6.61 -8.20
C ARG A 222 5.19 -7.34 -6.97
N ALA A 223 4.88 -8.63 -7.10
CA ALA A 223 4.44 -9.45 -5.98
C ALA A 223 5.56 -9.54 -4.92
N PHE A 224 5.28 -9.09 -3.69
CA PHE A 224 6.18 -9.26 -2.56
C PHE A 224 5.92 -10.63 -1.91
N HIS A 225 6.82 -11.57 -2.13
CA HIS A 225 6.68 -12.94 -1.63
C HIS A 225 6.96 -13.02 -0.13
N VAL A 226 6.09 -13.72 0.59
CA VAL A 226 6.20 -13.94 2.03
C VAL A 226 6.07 -15.42 2.35
N SER A 227 6.58 -15.84 3.50
CA SER A 227 6.52 -17.24 3.95
C SER A 227 5.07 -17.74 4.03
N ASP A 228 4.87 -19.06 3.88
CA ASP A 228 3.52 -19.65 3.99
C ASP A 228 2.88 -19.41 5.37
N ASN A 229 3.69 -19.34 6.43
CA ASN A 229 3.21 -18.94 7.75
C ASN A 229 2.58 -17.53 7.70
N LEU A 230 3.24 -16.57 7.04
CA LEU A 230 2.72 -15.22 6.94
C LEU A 230 1.50 -15.15 6.01
N ARG A 231 1.47 -15.95 4.93
CA ARG A 231 0.28 -16.09 4.08
C ARG A 231 -0.94 -16.56 4.86
N ASN A 232 -0.76 -17.47 5.82
CA ASN A 232 -1.80 -17.90 6.75
C ASN A 232 -2.24 -16.76 7.70
N VAL A 233 -1.28 -16.09 8.35
CA VAL A 233 -1.55 -14.94 9.24
C VAL A 233 -2.34 -13.85 8.52
N LEU A 234 -2.00 -13.58 7.27
CA LEU A 234 -2.62 -12.54 6.43
C LEU A 234 -3.85 -13.04 5.66
N GLY A 235 -4.23 -14.31 5.79
CA GLY A 235 -5.42 -14.86 5.12
C GLY A 235 -5.35 -14.74 3.60
N MET A 236 -4.16 -14.99 3.02
CA MET A 236 -3.89 -14.86 1.57
C MET A 236 -4.34 -16.07 0.75
N HIS A 237 -4.85 -17.12 1.39
CA HIS A 237 -5.35 -18.33 0.74
C HIS A 237 -6.83 -18.25 0.35
N VAL A 238 -7.49 -17.15 0.68
CA VAL A 238 -8.89 -16.91 0.31
C VAL A 238 -8.94 -16.57 -1.18
N SER A 239 -9.77 -17.31 -1.91
CA SER A 239 -10.07 -17.15 -3.34
C SER A 239 -11.33 -16.34 -3.56
#